data_AF-A0A7C7EA93-F1
#
_entry.id   AF-A0A7C7EA93-F1
#
_cell.length_a   1.000
_cell.length_b   1.000
_cell.length_c   1.000
_cell.angle_alpha   90.00
_cell.angle_beta   90.00
_cell.angle_gamma   90.00
#
_symmetry.space_group_name_H-M   'P 1'
#
loop_
_entity.id
_entity.type
_entity.pdbx_description
1 polymer ?
#
loop_
_entity_poly.entity_id
_entity_poly.type
_entity_poly.pdbx_seq_one_letter_code
_entity_poly.pdbx_strand_id
1 'polypeptide(L)'
;MIVAQREYNYEYPPYTSEKKEQVRKTKKNRKLKNLLLVVFISSLSILILYRYTVIYQRSIALDKMEKRVQYTENLNQQLKAQIASLSNPARIEEIAKEKLGMQLPEENQIVYINVGEKPKVAEEKKGEEKSQDRSNFFMRILGVLNR
;
A
#
# COMPACT_ATOMS: atom_id res chain seq x y z
N MET A 1 -64.17 -24.06 98.86
CA MET A 1 -63.21 -23.90 97.73
C MET A 1 -62.70 -25.26 97.34
N ILE A 2 -62.99 -25.70 96.11
CA ILE A 2 -62.27 -26.80 95.45
C ILE A 2 -62.14 -26.34 93.99
N VAL A 3 -60.93 -25.95 93.60
CA VAL A 3 -60.60 -25.65 92.20
C VAL A 3 -59.96 -26.92 91.64
N ALA A 4 -60.69 -27.63 90.79
CA ALA A 4 -60.18 -28.78 90.07
C ALA A 4 -59.13 -28.30 89.04
N GLN A 5 -57.91 -28.84 89.13
CA GLN A 5 -56.90 -28.65 88.10
C GLN A 5 -57.33 -29.44 86.86
N ARG A 6 -57.67 -28.74 85.77
CA ARG A 6 -57.84 -29.38 84.46
C ARG A 6 -56.45 -29.56 83.85
N GLU A 7 -56.05 -30.80 83.62
CA GLU A 7 -54.86 -31.13 82.84
C GLU A 7 -55.12 -30.82 81.37
N TYR A 8 -54.42 -29.82 80.84
CA TYR A 8 -54.42 -29.52 79.41
C TYR A 8 -53.41 -30.46 78.72
N ASN A 9 -53.90 -31.53 78.09
CA ASN A 9 -53.10 -32.31 77.16
C ASN A 9 -52.97 -31.53 75.84
N TYR A 10 -51.84 -30.84 75.67
CA TYR A 10 -51.48 -30.18 74.41
C TYR A 10 -50.89 -31.20 73.45
N GLU A 11 -51.62 -31.50 72.38
CA GLU A 11 -51.11 -32.30 71.27
C GLU A 11 -50.55 -31.37 70.20
N TYR A 12 -49.22 -31.32 70.06
CA TYR A 12 -48.52 -30.46 69.10
C TYR A 12 -48.64 -31.02 67.67
N PRO A 13 -49.05 -30.23 66.66
CA PRO A 13 -48.92 -30.62 65.26
C PRO A 13 -47.44 -30.61 64.80
N PRO A 14 -47.08 -31.40 63.78
CA PRO A 14 -45.68 -31.73 63.46
C PRO A 14 -44.86 -30.52 62.99
N TYR A 15 -43.68 -30.34 63.59
CA TYR A 15 -42.70 -29.33 63.18
C TYR A 15 -41.94 -29.78 61.92
N THR A 16 -42.38 -29.34 60.75
CA THR A 16 -41.56 -29.36 59.54
C THR A 16 -40.61 -28.16 59.56
N SER A 17 -39.31 -28.43 59.80
CA SER A 17 -38.27 -27.41 59.64
C SER A 17 -38.07 -27.12 58.16
N GLU A 18 -38.71 -26.09 57.62
CA GLU A 18 -38.27 -25.50 56.35
C GLU A 18 -36.89 -24.87 56.57
N LYS A 19 -35.86 -25.58 56.12
CA LYS A 19 -34.49 -25.10 56.08
C LYS A 19 -34.44 -23.93 55.10
N LYS A 20 -34.45 -22.69 55.60
CA LYS A 20 -34.26 -21.50 54.77
C LYS A 20 -32.87 -21.57 54.16
N GLU A 21 -32.76 -21.98 52.90
CA GLU A 21 -31.54 -21.86 52.13
C GLU A 21 -31.14 -20.38 52.05
N GLN A 22 -30.08 -20.02 52.74
CA GLN A 22 -29.47 -18.71 52.61
C GLN A 22 -28.81 -18.62 51.23
N VAL A 23 -29.55 -18.09 50.25
CA VAL A 23 -28.97 -17.72 48.95
C VAL A 23 -28.00 -16.56 49.17
N ARG A 24 -26.72 -16.88 49.39
CA ARG A 24 -25.63 -15.91 49.44
C ARG A 24 -25.49 -15.27 48.06
N LYS A 25 -26.12 -14.12 47.84
CA LYS A 25 -25.95 -13.33 46.60
C LYS A 25 -24.48 -12.92 46.47
N THR A 26 -23.78 -13.50 45.51
CA THR A 26 -22.38 -13.19 45.17
C THR A 26 -22.29 -11.80 44.53
N LYS A 27 -22.28 -10.73 45.33
CA LYS A 27 -22.14 -9.33 44.88
C LYS A 27 -20.70 -8.92 44.53
N LYS A 28 -19.75 -9.84 44.29
CA LYS A 28 -18.31 -9.50 44.20
C LYS A 28 -17.77 -9.26 42.78
N ASN A 29 -18.51 -9.56 41.71
CA ASN A 29 -17.92 -9.64 40.36
C ASN A 29 -18.29 -8.48 39.41
N ARG A 30 -19.10 -7.50 39.85
CA ARG A 30 -19.53 -6.38 38.98
C ARG A 30 -18.39 -5.41 38.65
N LYS A 31 -17.54 -5.08 39.63
CA LYS A 31 -16.41 -4.15 39.42
C LYS A 31 -15.36 -4.74 38.46
N LEU A 32 -15.08 -6.04 38.55
CA LEU A 32 -14.14 -6.72 37.65
C LEU A 32 -14.67 -6.79 36.21
N LYS A 33 -15.97 -7.06 36.04
CA LYS A 33 -16.61 -7.04 34.71
C LYS A 33 -16.53 -5.66 34.06
N ASN A 34 -16.76 -4.59 34.82
CA ASN A 34 -16.64 -3.22 34.30
C ASN A 34 -15.19 -2.89 33.94
N LEU A 35 -14.21 -3.29 34.76
CA LEU A 35 -12.78 -3.12 34.47
C LEU A 35 -12.38 -3.83 33.16
N LEU A 36 -12.81 -5.09 32.99
CA LEU A 36 -12.54 -5.86 31.78
C LEU A 36 -13.16 -5.21 30.53
N LEU A 37 -14.37 -4.65 30.65
CA LEU A 37 -15.02 -3.93 29.57
C LEU A 37 -14.26 -2.66 29.17
N VAL A 38 -13.77 -1.89 30.14
CA VAL A 38 -12.92 -0.71 29.86
C VAL A 38 -11.62 -1.13 29.16
N VAL A 39 -10.93 -2.14 29.68
CA VAL A 39 -9.70 -2.66 29.06
C VAL A 39 -9.96 -3.15 27.64
N PHE A 40 -11.08 -3.86 27.41
CA PHE A 40 -11.47 -4.33 26.09
C PHE A 40 -11.66 -3.17 25.11
N ILE A 41 -12.40 -2.14 25.49
CA ILE A 41 -12.62 -0.95 24.66
C ILE A 41 -11.30 -0.23 24.38
N SER A 42 -10.46 -0.02 25.41
CA SER A 42 -9.14 0.60 25.24
C SER A 42 -8.25 -0.22 24.31
N SER A 43 -8.26 -1.55 24.42
CA SER A 43 -7.49 -2.43 23.54
C SER A 43 -7.95 -2.33 22.09
N LEU A 44 -9.25 -2.19 21.85
CA LEU A 44 -9.82 -2.02 20.52
C LEU A 44 -9.42 -0.67 19.92
N SER A 45 -9.43 0.41 20.72
CA SER A 45 -8.95 1.73 20.29
C SER A 45 -7.46 1.71 19.91
N ILE A 46 -6.62 1.05 20.71
CA ILE A 46 -5.19 0.91 20.41
C ILE A 46 -4.97 0.11 19.12
N LEU A 47 -5.74 -0.96 18.91
CA LEU A 47 -5.66 -1.78 17.70
C LEU A 47 -6.00 -0.96 16.45
N ILE A 48 -7.06 -0.14 16.51
CA ILE A 48 -7.43 0.77 15.43
C ILE A 48 -6.28 1.73 15.12
N LEU A 49 -5.74 2.40 16.14
CA LEU A 49 -4.59 3.31 15.97
C LEU A 49 -3.37 2.60 15.37
N TYR A 50 -3.06 1.39 15.83
CA TYR A 50 -1.96 0.58 15.27
C TYR A 50 -2.17 0.29 13.78
N ARG A 51 -3.39 -0.04 13.36
CA ARG A 51 -3.69 -0.23 11.92
C ARG A 51 -3.49 1.07 11.14
N TYR A 52 -3.92 2.20 11.69
CA TYR A 52 -3.70 3.51 11.08
C TYR A 52 -2.21 3.86 10.95
N THR A 53 -1.40 3.61 11.97
CA THR A 53 0.05 3.91 11.90
C THR A 53 0.74 3.06 10.85
N VAL A 54 0.37 1.78 10.72
CA VAL A 54 0.89 0.90 9.66
C VAL A 54 0.53 1.46 8.28
N ILE A 55 -0.73 1.84 8.05
CA ILE A 55 -1.16 2.45 6.77
C ILE A 55 -0.38 3.74 6.50
N TYR A 56 -0.24 4.60 7.50
CA TYR A 56 0.45 5.87 7.37
C TYR A 56 1.93 5.69 7.02
N GLN A 57 2.63 4.73 7.64
CA GLN A 57 4.01 4.40 7.28
C GLN A 57 4.13 3.94 5.83
N ARG A 58 3.19 3.12 5.34
CA ARG A 58 3.15 2.72 3.92
C ARG A 58 2.91 3.92 3.01
N SER A 59 2.01 4.83 3.39
CA SER A 59 1.73 6.06 2.64
C SER A 59 2.96 6.96 2.54
N ILE A 60 3.71 7.14 3.63
CA ILE A 60 5.00 7.88 3.60
C ILE A 60 6.00 7.19 2.66
N ALA A 61 6.09 5.86 2.72
CA ALA A 61 6.99 5.13 1.84
C ALA A 61 6.60 5.31 0.35
N LEU A 62 5.31 5.27 0.04
CA LEU A 62 4.80 5.52 -1.31
C LEU A 62 5.10 6.96 -1.77
N ASP A 63 4.80 7.97 -0.96
CA ASP A 63 5.10 9.38 -1.27
C ASP A 63 6.59 9.59 -1.53
N LYS A 64 7.47 8.97 -0.73
CA LYS A 64 8.93 9.02 -0.98
C LYS A 64 9.32 8.37 -2.31
N MET A 65 8.70 7.26 -2.68
CA MET A 65 8.99 6.59 -3.95
C MET A 65 8.48 7.41 -5.13
N GLU A 66 7.27 7.95 -5.04
CA GLU A 66 6.68 8.81 -6.06
C GLU A 66 7.55 10.06 -6.30
N LYS A 67 8.00 10.72 -5.22
CA LYS A 67 8.92 11.86 -5.33
C LYS A 67 10.24 11.51 -6.02
N ARG A 68 10.78 10.31 -5.76
CA ARG A 68 12.00 9.85 -6.44
C ARG A 68 11.76 9.63 -7.93
N VAL A 69 10.64 9.02 -8.30
CA VAL A 69 10.25 8.83 -9.71
C VAL A 69 10.12 10.18 -10.41
N GLN A 70 9.35 11.10 -9.84
CA GLN A 70 9.18 12.45 -10.38
C GLN A 70 10.52 13.20 -10.51
N TYR A 71 11.39 13.08 -9.51
CA TYR A 71 12.72 13.68 -9.58
C TYR A 71 13.54 13.12 -10.76
N THR A 72 13.57 11.80 -10.92
CA THR A 72 14.30 11.14 -12.01
C THR A 72 13.70 11.48 -13.38
N GLU A 73 12.38 11.55 -13.51
CA GLU A 73 11.70 11.94 -14.76
C GLU A 73 12.03 13.38 -15.14
N ASN A 74 11.96 14.31 -14.19
CA ASN A 74 12.33 15.71 -14.39
C ASN A 74 13.80 15.84 -14.82
N LEU A 75 14.72 15.12 -14.17
CA LEU A 75 16.12 15.09 -14.58
C LEU A 75 16.29 14.55 -16.01
N ASN A 76 15.57 13.49 -16.37
CA ASN A 76 15.63 12.92 -17.70
C ASN A 76 15.15 13.92 -18.77
N GLN A 77 14.03 14.60 -18.51
CA GLN A 77 13.51 15.65 -19.39
C GLN A 77 14.49 16.82 -19.53
N GLN A 78 15.09 17.28 -18.43
CA GLN A 78 16.11 18.33 -18.45
C GLN A 78 17.35 17.92 -19.27
N LEU A 79 17.85 16.69 -19.09
CA LEU A 79 18.98 16.17 -19.86
C LEU A 79 18.65 16.08 -21.34
N LYS A 80 17.45 15.61 -21.71
CA LYS A 80 16.99 15.58 -23.10
C LYS A 80 16.92 16.98 -23.71
N ALA A 81 16.40 17.96 -22.96
CA ALA A 81 16.37 19.34 -23.41
C ALA A 81 17.78 19.92 -23.60
N GLN A 82 18.72 19.61 -22.70
CA GLN A 82 20.12 19.99 -22.85
C GLN A 82 20.75 19.35 -24.08
N ILE A 83 20.55 18.05 -24.32
CA ILE A 83 21.05 17.37 -25.51
C ILE A 83 20.49 18.02 -26.78
N ALA A 84 19.18 18.29 -26.82
CA ALA A 84 18.55 18.96 -27.94
C ALA A 84 19.11 20.37 -28.17
N SER A 85 19.37 21.12 -27.11
CA SER A 85 20.00 22.45 -27.20
C SER A 85 21.45 22.36 -27.68
N LEU A 86 22.24 21.44 -27.13
CA LEU A 86 23.65 21.25 -27.50
C LEU A 86 23.81 20.73 -28.92
N SER A 87 22.91 19.84 -29.36
CA SER A 87 22.89 19.26 -30.70
C SER A 87 22.14 20.13 -31.71
N ASN A 88 21.63 21.29 -31.29
CA ASN A 88 20.91 22.20 -32.18
C ASN A 88 21.88 22.72 -33.25
N PRO A 89 21.66 22.43 -34.55
CA PRO A 89 22.55 22.85 -35.62
C PRO A 89 22.79 24.36 -35.65
N ALA A 90 21.78 25.18 -35.35
CA ALA A 90 21.93 26.65 -35.32
C ALA A 90 22.92 27.09 -34.25
N ARG A 91 22.88 26.47 -33.07
CA ARG A 91 23.84 26.75 -31.98
C ARG A 91 25.24 26.25 -32.32
N ILE A 92 25.34 25.09 -32.98
CA ILE A 92 26.63 24.57 -33.45
C ILE A 92 27.23 25.54 -34.48
N GLU A 93 26.43 26.02 -35.44
CA GLU A 93 26.83 26.96 -36.47
C GLU A 93 27.29 28.30 -35.88
N GLU A 94 26.55 28.86 -34.92
CA GLU A 94 26.93 30.08 -34.18
C GLU A 94 28.30 29.92 -33.51
N ILE A 95 28.50 28.83 -32.74
CA ILE A 95 29.79 28.56 -32.09
C ILE A 95 30.90 28.37 -33.11
N ALA A 96 30.64 27.63 -34.20
CA ALA A 96 31.62 27.38 -35.25
C ALA A 96 32.07 28.68 -35.92
N LYS A 97 31.14 29.57 -36.26
CA LYS A 97 31.43 30.85 -36.91
C LYS A 97 32.07 31.85 -35.94
N GLU A 98 31.44 32.09 -34.80
CA GLU A 98 31.82 33.19 -33.91
C GLU A 98 33.01 32.87 -33.02
N LYS A 99 33.11 31.63 -32.52
CA LYS A 99 34.17 31.25 -31.57
C LYS A 99 35.34 30.54 -32.23
N LEU A 100 35.06 29.74 -33.26
CA LEU A 100 36.09 28.94 -33.95
C LEU A 100 36.53 29.56 -35.28
N GLY A 101 35.87 30.64 -35.74
CA GLY A 101 36.21 31.30 -36.99
C GLY A 101 35.98 30.45 -38.23
N MET A 102 35.14 29.41 -38.15
CA MET A 102 34.81 28.57 -39.29
C MET A 102 33.92 29.35 -40.27
N GLN A 103 34.15 29.13 -41.56
CA GLN A 103 33.36 29.67 -42.67
C GLN A 103 32.81 28.54 -43.52
N LEU A 104 31.67 28.76 -44.17
CA LEU A 104 31.16 27.77 -45.13
C LEU A 104 32.13 27.70 -46.33
N PRO A 105 32.38 26.50 -46.87
CA PRO A 105 33.17 26.36 -48.09
C PRO A 105 32.42 26.93 -49.29
N GLU A 106 33.16 27.47 -50.24
CA GLU A 106 32.64 27.86 -51.56
C GLU A 106 32.40 26.63 -52.44
N GLU A 107 31.56 26.75 -53.48
CA GLU A 107 31.18 25.61 -54.34
C GLU A 107 32.39 24.93 -55.00
N ASN A 108 33.43 25.69 -55.31
CA ASN A 108 34.68 25.21 -55.89
C ASN A 108 35.58 24.43 -54.90
N GLN A 109 35.28 24.49 -53.59
CA GLN A 109 36.03 23.78 -52.53
C GLN A 109 35.37 22.44 -52.15
N ILE A 110 34.23 22.09 -52.75
CA ILE A 110 33.48 20.86 -52.43
C ILE A 110 33.87 19.74 -53.41
N VAL A 111 34.38 18.63 -52.88
CA VAL A 111 34.72 17.42 -53.66
C VAL A 111 33.89 16.24 -53.14
N TYR A 112 33.06 15.66 -54.01
CA TYR A 112 32.26 14.48 -53.68
C TYR A 112 33.10 13.21 -53.88
N ILE A 113 33.26 12.43 -52.81
CA ILE A 113 33.90 11.11 -52.84
C ILE A 113 32.83 10.01 -52.79
N ASN A 114 32.98 9.01 -53.67
CA ASN A 114 32.12 7.84 -53.65
C ASN A 114 32.60 6.86 -52.58
N VAL A 115 31.99 6.94 -51.40
CA VAL A 115 32.17 5.93 -50.36
C VAL A 115 31.36 4.72 -50.80
N GLY A 116 32.01 3.57 -51.00
CA GLY A 116 31.39 2.32 -51.49
C GLY A 116 30.23 1.82 -50.63
N GLU A 117 29.89 0.53 -50.73
CA GLU A 117 28.77 -0.05 -49.96
C GLU A 117 28.89 0.31 -48.47
N LYS A 118 27.91 1.10 -47.99
CA LYS A 118 27.87 1.55 -46.60
C LYS A 118 27.87 0.31 -45.70
N PRO A 119 28.74 0.22 -44.68
CA PRO A 119 28.61 -0.85 -43.69
C PRO A 119 27.20 -0.78 -43.13
N LYS A 120 26.57 -1.95 -42.94
CA LYS A 120 25.23 -2.10 -42.39
C LYS A 120 25.21 -1.52 -40.95
N VAL A 121 25.09 -0.20 -40.83
CA VAL A 121 24.76 0.45 -39.57
C VAL A 121 23.37 -0.04 -39.25
N ALA A 122 23.21 -0.65 -38.07
CA ALA A 122 21.98 -1.27 -37.64
C ALA A 122 20.81 -0.31 -37.88
N GLU A 123 19.95 -0.66 -38.83
CA GLU A 123 18.64 -0.03 -38.95
C GLU A 123 17.95 -0.18 -37.59
N GLU A 124 17.53 0.93 -36.99
CA GLU A 124 16.62 0.90 -35.86
C GLU A 124 15.38 0.13 -36.32
N LYS A 125 15.30 -1.14 -35.92
CA LYS A 125 14.10 -1.95 -36.09
C LYS A 125 12.98 -1.26 -35.35
N LYS A 126 12.10 -0.56 -36.08
CA LYS A 126 10.74 -0.31 -35.61
C LYS A 126 10.18 -1.68 -35.22
N GLY A 127 9.94 -1.86 -33.93
CA GLY A 127 9.47 -3.12 -33.37
C GLY A 127 8.16 -3.54 -34.02
N GLU A 128 8.22 -4.57 -34.86
CA GLU A 128 7.06 -5.38 -35.14
C GLU A 128 6.72 -6.14 -33.86
N GLU A 129 5.65 -5.72 -33.18
CA GLU A 129 5.08 -6.46 -32.06
C GLU A 129 4.66 -7.86 -32.55
N LYS A 130 5.44 -8.88 -32.18
CA LYS A 130 5.03 -10.28 -32.34
C LYS A 130 3.88 -10.60 -31.38
N SER A 131 2.66 -10.36 -31.83
CA SER A 131 1.38 -10.70 -31.20
C SER A 131 1.06 -12.20 -31.15
N GLN A 132 2.05 -13.07 -31.38
CA GLN A 132 1.88 -14.52 -31.40
C GLN A 132 2.13 -15.21 -30.04
N ASP A 133 2.89 -14.57 -29.14
CA ASP A 133 3.23 -15.17 -27.83
C ASP A 133 2.20 -14.85 -26.74
N ARG A 134 1.58 -13.65 -26.79
CA ARG A 134 0.54 -13.26 -25.84
C ARG A 134 -0.73 -14.12 -25.97
N SER A 135 -1.15 -14.47 -27.18
CA SER A 135 -2.36 -15.29 -27.40
C SER A 135 -2.24 -16.69 -26.79
N ASN A 136 -1.05 -17.30 -26.86
CA ASN A 136 -0.78 -18.62 -26.31
C ASN A 136 -0.72 -18.63 -24.77
N PHE A 137 -0.25 -17.54 -24.17
CA PHE A 137 -0.20 -17.39 -22.72
C PHE A 137 -1.59 -17.20 -22.09
N PHE A 138 -2.44 -16.34 -22.68
CA PHE A 138 -3.81 -16.14 -22.19
C PHE A 138 -4.68 -17.41 -22.34
N MET A 139 -4.52 -18.17 -23.43
CA MET A 139 -5.23 -19.45 -23.59
C MET A 139 -4.85 -20.48 -22.51
N ARG A 140 -3.58 -20.54 -22.11
CA ARG A 140 -3.14 -21.43 -21.02
C ARG A 140 -3.71 -21.04 -19.66
N ILE A 141 -3.77 -19.74 -19.36
CA ILE A 141 -4.33 -19.26 -18.08
C ILE A 141 -5.84 -19.47 -18.01
N LEU A 142 -6.58 -19.15 -19.08
CA LEU A 142 -8.04 -19.35 -19.11
C LEU A 142 -8.44 -20.83 -19.03
N GLY A 143 -7.63 -21.73 -19.60
CA GLY A 143 -7.87 -23.17 -19.52
C GLY A 143 -7.75 -23.78 -18.11
N VAL A 144 -7.04 -23.11 -17.19
CA VAL A 144 -6.87 -23.59 -15.80
C VAL A 144 -8.03 -23.16 -14.90
N LEU A 145 -8.86 -22.19 -15.32
CA LEU A 145 -10.03 -21.74 -14.56
C LEU A 145 -11.30 -22.57 -14.79
N ASN A 146 -11.29 -23.52 -15.74
CA ASN A 146 -12.45 -24.36 -16.05
C ASN A 146 -12.18 -25.85 -15.77
N ARG A 147 -11.71 -26.13 -14.55
CA ARG A 147 -11.67 -27.49 -13.99
C ARG A 147 -12.05 -27.47 -12.52
#